data_AF-A0AAW3WI62-F1
#
_entry.id   AF-A0AAW3WI62-F1
#
_cell.length_a   1.000
_cell.length_b   1.000
_cell.length_c   1.000
_cell.angle_alpha   90.00
_cell.angle_beta   90.00
_cell.angle_gamma   90.00
#
_symmetry.space_group_name_H-M   'P 1'
#
loop_
_entity.id
_entity.type
_entity.pdbx_description
1 polymer ?
#
loop_
_entity_poly.entity_id
_entity_poly.type
_entity_poly.pdbx_seq_one_letter_code
_entity_poly.pdbx_strand_id
1 'polypeptide(L)'
;VVQNGIIENYLTLRTWLKGEGYTFKSETDTEVIPNLIDYYYEGNLFEAVQKALKKLEGSYALGVVCKDEPDKLIAVRKECPLIVGLGKDESFIASDIPAVLSYTRDVYLLEDHEIAVLTKDGVKLFAQDGSEIQKEIYHVTWSEDAAEKGGFEDFMLKEIHEQPRAIRDTLAGRVSMENEILLNELKITKEDLQNTDRVFIVACGTAYHAGLVGKNLIESLAKIPVEVDIASEFRYRNPLVTERSLVIVISQSGETADTLAALRNCKNIGATVIALTNVVGSSVSREADHVLYTLAGPEISVASTKAYTTQIIGMYMMAMTFAKILGKLKSDRLDKLKEELLNLPEKVDLVLEDK
;
A
#
# COMPACT_ATOMS: atom_id res chain seq x y z
N VAL A 1 -13.48 17.36 14.92
CA VAL A 1 -12.46 16.32 14.67
C VAL A 1 -13.14 15.14 14.01
N VAL A 2 -12.52 14.56 12.97
CA VAL A 2 -12.87 13.25 12.42
C VAL A 2 -11.66 12.33 12.58
N GLN A 3 -11.91 11.04 12.82
CA GLN A 3 -10.89 10.01 13.04
C GLN A 3 -11.18 8.79 12.19
N ASN A 4 -10.13 8.22 11.61
CA ASN A 4 -10.06 6.82 11.22
C ASN A 4 -8.98 6.14 12.09
N GLY A 5 -9.22 4.93 12.60
CA GLY A 5 -8.29 4.22 13.51
C GLY A 5 -8.77 4.13 14.96
N ILE A 6 -7.86 3.85 15.90
CA ILE A 6 -8.15 3.62 17.34
C ILE A 6 -7.12 4.35 18.21
N ILE A 7 -7.59 5.07 19.24
CA ILE A 7 -6.75 5.61 20.32
C ILE A 7 -6.69 4.58 21.46
N GLU A 8 -5.55 3.92 21.64
CA GLU A 8 -5.42 2.80 22.57
C GLU A 8 -5.44 3.24 24.04
N ASN A 9 -4.88 4.41 24.35
CA ASN A 9 -4.80 4.93 25.72
C ASN A 9 -5.97 5.87 26.09
N TYR A 10 -7.09 5.82 25.36
CA TYR A 10 -8.23 6.74 25.53
C TYR A 10 -8.83 6.71 26.95
N LEU A 11 -8.85 5.56 27.63
CA LEU A 11 -9.39 5.46 29.00
C LEU A 11 -8.57 6.28 30.00
N THR A 12 -7.25 6.24 29.88
CA THR A 12 -6.32 7.01 30.71
C THR A 12 -6.52 8.50 30.46
N LEU A 13 -6.55 8.91 29.20
CA LEU A 13 -6.76 10.31 28.80
C LEU A 13 -8.13 10.85 29.23
N ARG A 14 -9.20 10.06 29.03
CA ARG A 14 -10.56 10.41 29.44
C ARG A 14 -10.65 10.62 30.94
N THR A 15 -10.01 9.76 31.74
CA THR A 15 -10.02 9.88 33.20
C THR A 15 -9.29 11.13 33.66
N TRP A 16 -8.11 11.41 33.08
CA TRP A 16 -7.35 12.61 33.38
C TRP A 16 -8.11 13.89 32.98
N LEU A 17 -8.63 13.98 31.75
CA LEU A 17 -9.42 15.13 31.28
C LEU A 17 -10.67 15.38 32.12
N LYS A 18 -11.34 14.34 32.62
CA LYS A 18 -12.44 14.50 33.61
C LYS A 18 -11.96 15.16 34.90
N GLY A 19 -10.75 14.83 35.35
CA GLY A 19 -10.09 15.48 36.50
C GLY A 19 -9.80 16.96 36.24
N GLU A 20 -9.49 17.33 35.00
CA GLU A 20 -9.32 18.73 34.54
C GLU A 20 -10.67 19.45 34.28
N GLY A 21 -11.81 18.81 34.55
CA GLY A 21 -13.15 19.41 34.46
C GLY A 21 -13.92 19.16 33.15
N TYR A 22 -13.39 18.34 32.22
CA TYR A 22 -14.07 18.03 30.97
C TYR A 22 -15.22 17.02 31.18
N THR A 23 -16.32 17.23 30.45
CA THR A 23 -17.45 16.29 30.39
C THR A 23 -17.49 15.60 29.04
N PHE A 24 -17.63 14.28 29.04
CA PHE A 24 -17.74 13.45 27.84
C PHE A 24 -19.19 13.08 27.55
N LYS A 25 -19.60 13.14 26.30
CA LYS A 25 -20.96 12.92 25.80
C LYS A 25 -21.13 11.62 25.02
N SER A 26 -20.02 10.99 24.62
CA SER A 26 -19.99 9.74 23.88
C SER A 26 -19.14 8.69 24.60
N GLU A 27 -19.23 7.45 24.13
CA GLU A 27 -18.38 6.34 24.57
C GLU A 27 -17.21 6.10 23.62
N THR A 28 -17.07 6.91 22.58
CA THR A 28 -15.99 6.78 21.60
C THR A 28 -14.62 7.12 22.20
N ASP A 29 -13.59 6.45 21.71
CA ASP A 29 -12.20 6.84 21.90
C ASP A 29 -11.93 8.21 21.24
N THR A 30 -12.56 8.49 20.09
CA THR A 30 -12.43 9.76 19.35
C THR A 30 -12.66 11.02 20.17
N GLU A 31 -13.62 11.02 21.10
CA GLU A 31 -13.94 12.23 21.87
C GLU A 31 -12.81 12.72 22.78
N VAL A 32 -11.82 11.87 23.12
CA VAL A 32 -10.65 12.33 23.88
C VAL A 32 -9.82 13.33 23.08
N ILE A 33 -9.82 13.24 21.74
CA ILE A 33 -9.00 14.04 20.85
C ILE A 33 -9.41 15.53 20.87
N PRO A 34 -10.67 15.93 20.57
CA PRO A 34 -11.06 17.33 20.63
C PRO A 34 -10.89 17.92 22.04
N ASN A 35 -11.19 17.18 23.11
CA ASN A 35 -11.03 17.66 24.48
C ASN A 35 -9.54 17.86 24.85
N LEU A 36 -8.66 16.97 24.38
CA LEU A 36 -7.21 17.10 24.60
C LEU A 36 -6.61 18.26 23.80
N ILE A 37 -7.09 18.49 22.58
CA ILE A 37 -6.68 19.64 21.76
C ILE A 37 -7.15 20.94 22.41
N ASP A 38 -8.40 21.00 22.88
CA ASP A 38 -8.96 22.15 23.61
C ASP A 38 -8.13 22.48 24.87
N TYR A 39 -7.75 21.47 25.64
CA TYR A 39 -6.90 21.65 26.83
C TYR A 39 -5.55 22.31 26.50
N TYR A 40 -4.96 22.01 25.34
CA TYR A 40 -3.68 22.59 24.91
C TYR A 40 -3.83 23.85 24.06
N TYR A 41 -5.06 24.31 23.80
CA TYR A 41 -5.33 25.42 22.90
C TYR A 41 -5.05 26.77 23.57
N GLU A 42 -4.00 27.44 23.09
CA GLU A 42 -3.57 28.78 23.54
C GLU A 42 -3.62 29.78 22.36
N GLY A 43 -4.60 29.64 21.47
CA GLY A 43 -4.77 30.50 20.28
C GLY A 43 -3.99 30.05 19.03
N ASN A 44 -3.40 28.85 19.05
CA ASN A 44 -2.75 28.24 17.90
C ASN A 44 -3.11 26.74 17.79
N LEU A 45 -3.96 26.40 16.82
CA LEU A 45 -4.46 25.05 16.62
C LEU A 45 -3.35 24.06 16.29
N PHE A 46 -2.34 24.47 15.54
CA PHE A 46 -1.24 23.59 15.14
C PHE A 46 -0.41 23.16 16.34
N GLU A 47 -0.03 24.10 17.19
CA GLU A 47 0.70 23.80 18.42
C GLU A 47 -0.14 22.94 19.39
N ALA A 48 -1.44 23.21 19.50
CA ALA A 48 -2.34 22.43 20.33
C ALA A 48 -2.44 20.97 19.85
N VAL A 49 -2.58 20.76 18.53
CA VAL A 49 -2.55 19.43 17.92
C VAL A 49 -1.21 18.75 18.17
N GLN A 50 -0.08 19.43 17.95
CA GLN A 50 1.24 18.85 18.21
C GLN A 50 1.44 18.42 19.67
N LYS A 51 0.98 19.24 20.64
CA LYS A 51 1.01 18.89 22.07
C LYS A 51 0.13 17.67 22.36
N ALA A 52 -1.07 17.60 21.78
CA ALA A 52 -1.98 16.47 21.93
C ALA A 52 -1.40 15.17 21.35
N LEU A 53 -0.79 15.21 20.16
CA LEU A 53 -0.20 14.03 19.49
C LEU A 53 0.89 13.35 20.33
N LYS A 54 1.61 14.09 21.18
CA LYS A 54 2.61 13.53 22.12
C LYS A 54 2.00 12.66 23.22
N LYS A 55 0.69 12.71 23.42
CA LYS A 55 -0.04 11.94 24.43
C LYS A 55 -0.88 10.81 23.84
N LEU A 56 -1.14 10.82 22.53
CA LEU A 56 -2.00 9.84 21.88
C LEU A 56 -1.22 8.58 21.48
N GLU A 57 -1.69 7.43 21.96
CA GLU A 57 -1.18 6.10 21.60
C GLU A 57 -2.18 5.37 20.68
N GLY A 58 -1.68 4.44 19.87
CA GLY A 58 -2.46 3.75 18.82
C GLY A 58 -2.20 4.28 17.40
N SER A 59 -3.06 3.85 16.48
CA SER A 59 -2.99 4.09 15.04
C SER A 59 -4.20 4.92 14.61
N TYR A 60 -3.98 6.08 13.97
CA TYR A 60 -5.05 6.99 13.61
C TYR A 60 -4.72 7.93 12.44
N ALA A 61 -5.73 8.33 11.69
CA ALA A 61 -5.71 9.47 10.77
C ALA A 61 -6.75 10.50 11.23
N LEU A 62 -6.35 11.77 11.33
CA LEU A 62 -7.18 12.83 11.91
C LEU A 62 -7.43 13.96 10.92
N GLY A 63 -8.64 14.51 10.95
CA GLY A 63 -8.98 15.81 10.40
C GLY A 63 -9.50 16.73 11.50
N VAL A 64 -8.82 17.85 11.74
CA VAL A 64 -9.08 18.79 12.84
C VAL A 64 -9.41 20.17 12.27
N VAL A 65 -10.52 20.75 12.75
CA VAL A 65 -10.94 22.12 12.47
C VAL A 65 -11.26 22.82 13.79
N CYS A 66 -11.04 24.13 13.85
CA CYS A 66 -11.33 24.95 15.02
C CYS A 66 -12.23 26.12 14.63
N LYS A 67 -13.22 26.43 15.46
CA LYS A 67 -14.12 27.56 15.23
C LYS A 67 -13.38 28.90 15.29
N ASP A 68 -12.38 29.01 16.16
CA ASP A 68 -11.61 30.24 16.38
C ASP A 68 -10.54 30.46 15.29
N GLU A 69 -10.24 29.42 14.49
CA GLU A 69 -9.36 29.48 13.32
C GLU A 69 -10.05 28.83 12.10
N PRO A 70 -11.13 29.43 11.57
CA PRO A 70 -12.00 28.81 10.56
C PRO A 70 -11.32 28.57 9.21
N ASP A 71 -10.24 29.30 8.92
CA ASP A 71 -9.48 29.21 7.66
C ASP A 71 -8.39 28.12 7.70
N LYS A 72 -8.39 27.25 8.73
CA LYS A 72 -7.33 26.26 8.96
C LYS A 72 -7.91 24.86 9.21
N LEU A 73 -7.38 23.89 8.47
CA LEU A 73 -7.60 22.46 8.70
C LEU A 73 -6.26 21.79 8.95
N ILE A 74 -6.21 20.94 9.98
CA ILE A 74 -5.02 20.13 10.29
C ILE A 74 -5.32 18.66 10.05
N ALA A 75 -4.53 18.04 9.18
CA ALA A 75 -4.56 16.62 8.88
C ALA A 75 -3.36 15.93 9.55
N VAL A 76 -3.57 14.77 10.16
CA VAL A 76 -2.47 14.02 10.80
C VAL A 76 -2.55 12.56 10.38
N ARG A 77 -1.42 11.98 9.97
CA ARG A 77 -1.30 10.56 9.68
C ARG A 77 -0.47 9.84 10.75
N LYS A 78 -1.01 8.77 11.32
CA LYS A 78 -0.28 7.78 12.11
C LYS A 78 -0.80 6.38 11.82
N GLU A 79 -0.09 5.59 11.01
CA GLU A 79 -0.38 4.19 10.65
C GLU A 79 -1.72 3.93 9.94
N CYS A 80 -2.64 4.91 9.85
CA CYS A 80 -3.84 4.84 9.02
C CYS A 80 -3.67 5.68 7.74
N PRO A 81 -4.16 5.22 6.57
CA PRO A 81 -4.06 5.97 5.32
C PRO A 81 -4.69 7.37 5.39
N LEU A 82 -3.97 8.36 4.87
CA LEU A 82 -4.42 9.73 4.70
C LEU A 82 -3.66 10.38 3.54
N ILE A 83 -4.38 11.09 2.68
CA ILE A 83 -3.85 11.87 1.56
C ILE A 83 -4.35 13.30 1.62
N VAL A 84 -3.63 14.20 0.95
CA VAL A 84 -4.06 15.59 0.73
C VAL A 84 -4.24 15.81 -0.77
N GLY A 85 -5.44 16.16 -1.21
CA GLY A 85 -5.72 16.55 -2.60
C GLY A 85 -5.46 18.04 -2.82
N LEU A 86 -4.83 18.37 -3.95
CA LEU A 86 -4.45 19.73 -4.33
C LEU A 86 -5.29 20.21 -5.51
N GLY A 87 -6.35 20.97 -5.25
CA GLY A 87 -7.20 21.54 -6.29
C GLY A 87 -6.72 22.93 -6.73
N LYS A 88 -7.52 23.57 -7.58
CA LYS A 88 -7.30 24.98 -7.94
C LYS A 88 -7.92 25.87 -6.88
N ASP A 89 -7.08 26.56 -6.11
CA ASP A 89 -7.50 27.44 -5.01
C ASP A 89 -8.26 26.73 -3.87
N GLU A 90 -8.15 25.39 -3.80
CA GLU A 90 -8.80 24.54 -2.82
C GLU A 90 -7.93 23.32 -2.48
N SER A 91 -8.14 22.75 -1.30
CA SER A 91 -7.40 21.59 -0.81
C SER A 91 -8.32 20.62 -0.08
N PHE A 92 -8.06 19.32 -0.22
CA PHE A 92 -8.89 18.24 0.31
C PHE A 92 -8.08 17.32 1.21
N ILE A 93 -8.74 16.63 2.13
CA ILE A 93 -8.17 15.48 2.83
C ILE A 93 -9.08 14.27 2.65
N ALA A 94 -8.49 13.08 2.46
CA ALA A 94 -9.25 11.85 2.32
C ALA A 94 -8.43 10.64 2.78
N SER A 95 -9.10 9.57 3.18
CA SER A 95 -8.42 8.31 3.50
C SER A 95 -7.93 7.55 2.26
N ASP A 96 -8.45 7.88 1.07
CA ASP A 96 -8.04 7.26 -0.19
C ASP A 96 -8.26 8.22 -1.37
N ILE A 97 -7.53 7.99 -2.46
CA ILE A 97 -7.50 8.80 -3.68
C ILE A 97 -8.86 8.92 -4.40
N PRO A 98 -9.67 7.85 -4.56
CA PRO A 98 -10.94 7.95 -5.30
C PRO A 98 -11.86 9.08 -4.79
N ALA A 99 -11.82 9.38 -3.48
CA ALA A 99 -12.67 10.39 -2.88
C ALA A 99 -12.36 11.83 -3.31
N VAL A 100 -11.19 12.09 -3.91
CA VAL A 100 -10.78 13.43 -4.36
C VAL A 100 -10.71 13.57 -5.88
N LEU A 101 -10.88 12.48 -6.64
CA LEU A 101 -10.62 12.47 -8.08
C LEU A 101 -11.54 13.34 -8.94
N SER A 102 -12.77 13.57 -8.49
CA SER A 102 -13.70 14.51 -9.13
C SER A 102 -13.23 15.96 -9.04
N TYR A 103 -12.31 16.27 -8.13
CA TYR A 103 -11.82 17.62 -7.88
C TYR A 103 -10.38 17.82 -8.33
N THR A 104 -9.51 16.82 -8.11
CA THR A 104 -8.09 16.90 -8.46
C THR A 104 -7.45 15.55 -8.69
N ARG A 105 -6.40 15.55 -9.52
CA ARG A 105 -5.49 14.41 -9.74
C ARG A 105 -4.16 14.56 -9.02
N ASP A 106 -3.89 15.72 -8.44
CA ASP A 106 -2.63 16.02 -7.77
C ASP A 106 -2.80 15.82 -6.27
N VAL A 107 -2.01 14.93 -5.68
CA VAL A 107 -2.11 14.58 -4.25
C VAL A 107 -0.75 14.54 -3.56
N TYR A 108 -0.71 14.90 -2.28
CA TYR A 108 0.35 14.49 -1.38
C TYR A 108 -0.04 13.18 -0.69
N LEU A 109 0.84 12.19 -0.79
CA LEU A 109 0.74 10.95 -0.02
C LEU A 109 1.46 11.17 1.31
N LEU A 110 0.71 11.38 2.39
CA LEU A 110 1.31 11.59 3.70
C LEU A 110 2.04 10.34 4.17
N GLU A 111 3.19 10.50 4.81
CA GLU A 111 3.91 9.44 5.52
C GLU A 111 3.49 9.38 6.99
N ASP A 112 3.97 8.34 7.66
CA ASP A 112 3.71 8.15 9.07
C ASP A 112 4.28 9.31 9.88
N HIS A 113 3.51 9.79 10.87
CA HIS A 113 3.85 10.94 11.71
C HIS A 113 3.88 12.30 11.00
N GLU A 114 3.46 12.40 9.74
CA GLU A 114 3.34 13.69 9.04
C GLU A 114 2.03 14.41 9.40
N ILE A 115 2.12 15.74 9.42
CA ILE A 115 1.03 16.68 9.68
C ILE A 115 0.90 17.61 8.48
N ALA A 116 -0.30 17.76 7.94
CA ALA A 116 -0.62 18.74 6.91
C ALA A 116 -1.43 19.89 7.51
N VAL A 117 -1.00 21.12 7.26
CA VAL A 117 -1.76 22.34 7.58
C VAL A 117 -2.27 22.92 6.28
N LEU A 118 -3.59 22.89 6.12
CA LEU A 118 -4.30 23.40 4.95
C LEU A 118 -4.90 24.76 5.30
N THR A 119 -4.60 25.76 4.47
CA THR A 119 -5.23 27.08 4.52
C THR A 119 -5.61 27.53 3.12
N LYS A 120 -6.25 28.70 3.00
CA LYS A 120 -6.51 29.35 1.71
C LYS A 120 -5.24 29.68 0.90
N ASP A 121 -4.08 29.75 1.56
CA ASP A 121 -2.80 30.08 0.92
C ASP A 121 -2.07 28.82 0.43
N GLY A 122 -2.65 27.63 0.65
CA GLY A 122 -2.13 26.35 0.20
C GLY A 122 -1.91 25.35 1.33
N VAL A 123 -1.09 24.34 1.05
CA VAL A 123 -0.79 23.24 1.98
C VAL A 123 0.66 23.32 2.42
N LYS A 124 0.90 23.21 3.73
CA LYS A 124 2.23 23.02 4.31
C LYS A 124 2.30 21.70 5.05
N LEU A 125 3.40 20.97 4.86
CA LEU A 125 3.64 19.68 5.50
C LEU A 125 4.67 19.84 6.61
N PHE A 126 4.48 19.12 7.70
CA PHE A 126 5.34 19.17 8.88
C PHE A 126 5.57 17.78 9.44
N ALA A 127 6.75 17.55 9.99
CA ALA A 127 7.01 16.40 10.84
C ALA A 127 6.35 16.60 12.22
N GLN A 128 6.27 15.52 13.00
CA GLN A 128 5.70 15.57 14.35
C GLN A 128 6.43 16.56 15.29
N ASP A 129 7.72 16.83 15.05
CA ASP A 129 8.50 17.80 15.81
C ASP A 129 8.25 19.27 15.40
N GLY A 130 7.51 19.49 14.32
CA GLY A 130 7.16 20.81 13.78
C GLY A 130 8.09 21.34 12.70
N SER A 131 9.11 20.57 12.29
CA SER A 131 9.94 20.92 11.14
C SER A 131 9.14 20.81 9.84
N GLU A 132 9.31 21.77 8.93
CA GLU A 132 8.63 21.79 7.63
C GLU A 132 9.22 20.73 6.68
N ILE A 133 8.35 20.00 5.99
CA ILE A 133 8.68 18.93 5.05
C ILE A 133 8.38 19.40 3.63
N GLN A 134 9.29 19.09 2.71
CA GLN A 134 9.06 19.24 1.27
C GLN A 134 8.75 17.87 0.67
N LYS A 135 7.71 17.80 -0.15
CA LYS A 135 7.25 16.55 -0.76
C LYS A 135 6.89 16.75 -2.22
N GLU A 136 7.15 15.73 -3.04
CA GLU A 136 6.74 15.73 -4.44
C GLU A 136 5.24 15.44 -4.55
N ILE A 137 4.60 16.09 -5.52
CA ILE A 137 3.20 15.88 -5.85
C ILE A 137 3.09 14.56 -6.64
N TYR A 138 2.20 13.68 -6.19
CA TYR A 138 1.84 12.49 -6.92
C TYR A 138 0.65 12.78 -7.85
N HIS A 139 0.86 12.65 -9.16
CA HIS A 139 -0.21 12.80 -10.16
C HIS A 139 -0.88 11.45 -10.44
N VAL A 140 -2.18 11.37 -10.18
CA VAL A 140 -2.97 10.15 -10.36
C VAL A 140 -3.29 9.92 -11.83
N THR A 141 -2.77 8.81 -12.37
CA THR A 141 -2.84 8.48 -13.80
C THR A 141 -4.11 7.71 -14.21
N TRP A 142 -4.81 7.09 -13.28
CA TRP A 142 -6.04 6.35 -13.55
C TRP A 142 -7.30 7.25 -13.48
N SER A 143 -8.38 6.87 -14.16
CA SER A 143 -9.61 7.69 -14.28
C SER A 143 -10.63 7.41 -13.17
N GLU A 144 -11.50 8.38 -12.88
CA GLU A 144 -12.61 8.22 -11.94
C GLU A 144 -13.52 7.04 -12.35
N ASP A 145 -13.80 6.88 -13.64
CA ASP A 145 -14.56 5.74 -14.21
C ASP A 145 -14.00 4.37 -13.79
N ALA A 146 -12.68 4.26 -13.56
CA ALA A 146 -12.06 3.01 -13.12
C ALA A 146 -12.53 2.60 -11.71
N ALA A 147 -12.92 3.56 -10.88
CA ALA A 147 -13.44 3.36 -9.53
C ALA A 147 -14.99 3.24 -9.48
N GLU A 148 -15.69 3.45 -10.60
CA GLU A 148 -17.14 3.28 -10.69
C GLU A 148 -17.54 1.88 -11.19
N LYS A 149 -18.84 1.54 -11.11
CA LYS A 149 -19.36 0.25 -11.62
C LYS A 149 -19.42 0.16 -13.15
N GLY A 150 -19.31 1.27 -13.88
CA GLY A 150 -19.20 1.25 -15.35
C GLY A 150 -20.30 0.46 -16.08
N GLY A 151 -21.53 0.44 -15.55
CA GLY A 151 -22.66 -0.29 -16.15
C GLY A 151 -22.81 -1.77 -15.74
N PHE A 152 -21.91 -2.30 -14.91
CA PHE A 152 -22.05 -3.65 -14.32
C PHE A 152 -22.96 -3.64 -13.07
N GLU A 153 -23.54 -4.80 -12.75
CA GLU A 153 -24.42 -4.97 -11.58
C GLU A 153 -23.67 -4.71 -10.25
N ASP A 154 -22.45 -5.22 -10.17
CA ASP A 154 -21.56 -5.09 -9.02
C ASP A 154 -20.09 -4.95 -9.45
N PHE A 155 -19.26 -4.52 -8.50
CA PHE A 155 -17.84 -4.30 -8.72
C PHE A 155 -17.08 -5.59 -9.04
N MET A 156 -17.46 -6.71 -8.43
CA MET A 156 -16.78 -7.99 -8.67
C MET A 156 -16.94 -8.42 -10.12
N LEU A 157 -18.17 -8.32 -10.67
CA LEU A 157 -18.44 -8.63 -12.07
C LEU A 157 -17.66 -7.71 -13.02
N LYS A 158 -17.66 -6.40 -12.75
CA LYS A 158 -16.83 -5.43 -13.50
C LYS A 158 -15.36 -5.86 -13.49
N GLU A 159 -14.81 -6.10 -12.30
CA GLU A 159 -13.39 -6.39 -12.11
C GLU A 159 -12.97 -7.72 -12.72
N ILE A 160 -13.85 -8.74 -12.73
CA ILE A 160 -13.65 -9.99 -13.48
C ILE A 160 -13.52 -9.70 -14.98
N HIS A 161 -14.37 -8.84 -15.54
CA HIS A 161 -14.34 -8.47 -16.96
C HIS A 161 -13.21 -7.49 -17.30
N GLU A 162 -12.65 -6.79 -16.31
CA GLU A 162 -11.48 -5.93 -16.48
C GLU A 162 -10.15 -6.70 -16.53
N GLN A 163 -10.13 -7.98 -16.15
CA GLN A 163 -8.89 -8.78 -16.09
C GLN A 163 -8.06 -8.73 -17.37
N PRO A 164 -8.60 -8.87 -18.60
CA PRO A 164 -7.82 -8.75 -19.82
C PRO A 164 -7.06 -7.42 -19.92
N ARG A 165 -7.72 -6.31 -19.58
CA ARG A 165 -7.08 -4.99 -19.53
C ARG A 165 -6.07 -4.90 -18.40
N ALA A 166 -6.40 -5.34 -17.19
CA ALA A 166 -5.50 -5.32 -16.04
C ALA A 166 -4.20 -6.10 -16.32
N ILE A 167 -4.31 -7.26 -16.98
CA ILE A 167 -3.16 -8.07 -17.43
C ILE A 167 -2.31 -7.29 -18.44
N ARG A 168 -2.94 -6.65 -19.45
CA ARG A 168 -2.22 -5.79 -20.42
C ARG A 168 -1.44 -4.69 -19.71
N ASP A 169 -2.09 -4.00 -18.76
CA ASP A 169 -1.49 -2.90 -18.00
C ASP A 169 -0.33 -3.40 -17.10
N THR A 170 -0.45 -4.59 -16.50
CA THR A 170 0.65 -5.21 -15.71
C THR A 170 1.88 -5.53 -16.58
N LEU A 171 1.67 -5.97 -17.82
CA LEU A 171 2.74 -6.38 -18.75
C LEU A 171 3.35 -5.18 -19.50
N ALA A 172 2.59 -4.10 -19.66
CA ALA A 172 2.97 -2.92 -20.44
C ALA A 172 4.32 -2.34 -19.96
N GLY A 173 5.23 -2.12 -20.91
CA GLY A 173 6.58 -1.61 -20.63
C GLY A 173 7.52 -2.61 -19.94
N ARG A 174 7.05 -3.78 -19.51
CA ARG A 174 7.85 -4.80 -18.81
C ARG A 174 8.15 -6.03 -19.66
N VAL A 175 7.20 -6.45 -20.51
CA VAL A 175 7.35 -7.64 -21.36
C VAL A 175 7.23 -7.24 -22.82
N SER A 176 8.21 -7.66 -23.62
CA SER A 176 8.23 -7.53 -25.08
C SER A 176 9.02 -8.70 -25.68
N MET A 177 8.85 -8.96 -26.98
CA MET A 177 9.61 -10.02 -27.65
C MET A 177 11.04 -9.58 -27.99
N GLU A 178 11.26 -8.28 -28.14
CA GLU A 178 12.53 -7.69 -28.56
C GLU A 178 13.52 -7.52 -27.39
N ASN A 179 12.99 -7.32 -26.17
CA ASN A 179 13.81 -7.05 -24.99
C ASN A 179 13.67 -8.15 -23.94
N GLU A 180 14.62 -8.19 -23.00
CA GLU A 180 14.48 -8.94 -21.76
C GLU A 180 13.29 -8.39 -20.93
N ILE A 181 12.84 -9.15 -19.93
CA ILE A 181 11.82 -8.64 -19.01
C ILE A 181 12.42 -7.48 -18.22
N LEU A 182 11.79 -6.31 -18.30
CA LEU A 182 12.25 -5.08 -17.66
C LEU A 182 11.53 -4.90 -16.32
N LEU A 183 12.20 -5.27 -15.23
CA LEU A 183 11.78 -4.99 -13.85
C LEU A 183 12.78 -4.02 -13.23
N ASN A 184 12.87 -2.81 -13.78
CA ASN A 184 13.88 -1.81 -13.40
C ASN A 184 13.80 -1.41 -11.92
N GLU A 185 12.64 -1.60 -11.31
CA GLU A 185 12.36 -1.37 -9.90
C GLU A 185 13.01 -2.44 -8.98
N LEU A 186 13.31 -3.63 -9.53
CA LEU A 186 14.00 -4.72 -8.83
C LEU A 186 15.50 -4.64 -9.10
N LYS A 187 16.24 -3.92 -8.25
CA LYS A 187 17.70 -3.79 -8.35
C LYS A 187 18.41 -4.99 -7.73
N ILE A 188 18.06 -6.19 -8.17
CA ILE A 188 18.60 -7.45 -7.66
C ILE A 188 19.68 -7.97 -8.61
N THR A 189 20.88 -8.17 -8.08
CA THR A 189 22.03 -8.65 -8.85
C THR A 189 22.10 -10.17 -8.87
N LYS A 190 22.99 -10.69 -9.73
CA LYS A 190 23.30 -12.12 -9.74
C LYS A 190 23.92 -12.59 -8.43
N GLU A 191 24.75 -11.76 -7.80
CA GLU A 191 25.39 -12.08 -6.53
C GLU A 191 24.35 -12.21 -5.41
N ASP A 192 23.38 -11.29 -5.35
CA ASP A 192 22.29 -11.33 -4.38
C ASP A 192 21.51 -12.66 -4.48
N LEU A 193 21.12 -13.07 -5.69
CA LEU A 193 20.40 -14.31 -5.92
C LEU A 193 21.24 -15.57 -5.67
N GLN A 194 22.55 -15.52 -5.93
CA GLN A 194 23.46 -16.65 -5.64
C GLN A 194 23.72 -16.81 -4.14
N ASN A 195 23.75 -15.69 -3.41
CA ASN A 195 23.90 -15.67 -1.97
C ASN A 195 22.59 -15.96 -1.24
N THR A 196 21.45 -15.86 -1.93
CA THR A 196 20.13 -16.16 -1.36
C THR A 196 20.03 -17.61 -0.91
N ASP A 197 19.78 -17.83 0.39
CA ASP A 197 19.62 -19.19 0.94
C ASP A 197 18.20 -19.75 0.70
N ARG A 198 17.18 -18.88 0.80
CA ARG A 198 15.77 -19.21 0.64
C ARG A 198 14.98 -17.97 0.24
N VAL A 199 13.93 -18.20 -0.55
CA VAL A 199 12.87 -17.22 -0.75
C VAL A 199 11.71 -17.53 0.19
N PHE A 200 11.25 -16.54 0.95
CA PHE A 200 10.00 -16.61 1.70
C PHE A 200 8.94 -15.79 0.97
N ILE A 201 7.77 -16.36 0.72
CA ILE A 201 6.61 -15.63 0.21
C ILE A 201 5.59 -15.52 1.34
N VAL A 202 5.25 -14.30 1.73
CA VAL A 202 4.41 -14.04 2.90
C VAL A 202 3.22 -13.16 2.53
N ALA A 203 2.01 -13.64 2.78
CA ALA A 203 0.77 -12.94 2.41
C ALA A 203 -0.43 -13.45 3.21
N CYS A 204 -1.60 -12.85 3.00
CA CYS A 204 -2.88 -13.28 3.59
C CYS A 204 -3.92 -13.58 2.49
N GLY A 205 -4.82 -14.54 2.75
CA GLY A 205 -5.98 -14.81 1.90
C GLY A 205 -5.64 -15.11 0.43
N THR A 206 -6.32 -14.46 -0.51
CA THR A 206 -6.10 -14.67 -1.96
C THR A 206 -4.66 -14.41 -2.40
N ALA A 207 -3.97 -13.44 -1.80
CA ALA A 207 -2.56 -13.15 -2.10
C ALA A 207 -1.61 -14.30 -1.68
N TYR A 208 -1.94 -15.02 -0.61
CA TYR A 208 -1.22 -16.25 -0.23
C TYR A 208 -1.34 -17.33 -1.31
N HIS A 209 -2.51 -17.47 -1.94
CA HIS A 209 -2.69 -18.41 -3.04
C HIS A 209 -1.88 -18.03 -4.29
N ALA A 210 -1.69 -16.73 -4.58
CA ALA A 210 -0.76 -16.30 -5.63
C ALA A 210 0.69 -16.68 -5.28
N GLY A 211 1.06 -16.59 -3.99
CA GLY A 211 2.34 -17.05 -3.48
C GLY A 211 2.60 -18.55 -3.67
N LEU A 212 1.58 -19.40 -3.50
CA LEU A 212 1.69 -20.84 -3.77
C LEU A 212 2.02 -21.14 -5.24
N VAL A 213 1.46 -20.37 -6.18
CA VAL A 213 1.82 -20.45 -7.60
C VAL A 213 3.26 -19.96 -7.79
N GLY A 214 3.60 -18.82 -7.20
CA GLY A 214 4.94 -18.23 -7.23
C GLY A 214 6.05 -19.17 -6.74
N LYS A 215 5.81 -19.95 -5.69
CA LYS A 215 6.73 -21.00 -5.22
C LYS A 215 7.09 -21.98 -6.32
N ASN A 216 6.09 -22.55 -6.98
CA ASN A 216 6.31 -23.51 -8.06
C ASN A 216 7.10 -22.87 -9.22
N LEU A 217 6.83 -21.60 -9.54
CA LEU A 217 7.53 -20.88 -10.61
C LEU A 217 9.01 -20.65 -10.26
N ILE A 218 9.31 -20.12 -9.08
CA ILE A 218 10.68 -19.83 -8.65
C ILE A 218 11.50 -21.12 -8.50
N GLU A 219 10.96 -22.16 -7.86
CA GLU A 219 11.67 -23.45 -7.72
C GLU A 219 11.88 -24.15 -9.08
N SER A 220 10.90 -24.06 -9.98
CA SER A 220 11.00 -24.72 -11.29
C SER A 220 11.94 -24.00 -12.26
N LEU A 221 11.94 -22.66 -12.28
CA LEU A 221 12.70 -21.84 -13.21
C LEU A 221 14.07 -21.42 -12.65
N ALA A 222 14.09 -20.83 -11.45
CA ALA A 222 15.30 -20.24 -10.86
C ALA A 222 16.09 -21.23 -10.00
N LYS A 223 15.47 -22.33 -9.57
CA LYS A 223 16.09 -23.38 -8.71
C LYS A 223 16.51 -22.86 -7.33
N ILE A 224 15.77 -21.89 -6.81
CA ILE A 224 15.94 -21.36 -5.44
C ILE A 224 14.87 -22.01 -4.55
N PRO A 225 15.20 -22.52 -3.34
CA PRO A 225 14.21 -23.05 -2.40
C PRO A 225 13.20 -21.98 -1.98
N VAL A 226 11.91 -22.33 -1.93
CA VAL A 226 10.85 -21.39 -1.55
C VAL A 226 9.97 -21.94 -0.43
N GLU A 227 9.64 -21.07 0.53
CA GLU A 227 8.63 -21.31 1.56
C GLU A 227 7.51 -20.29 1.42
N VAL A 228 6.26 -20.71 1.61
CA VAL A 228 5.09 -19.84 1.51
C VAL A 228 4.32 -19.93 2.80
N ASP A 229 4.06 -18.77 3.41
CA ASP A 229 3.44 -18.69 4.71
C ASP A 229 2.28 -17.70 4.73
N ILE A 230 1.29 -18.03 5.56
CA ILE A 230 0.27 -17.07 5.97
C ILE A 230 0.94 -16.08 6.93
N ALA A 231 0.80 -14.78 6.67
CA ALA A 231 1.55 -13.75 7.39
C ALA A 231 1.29 -13.74 8.91
N SER A 232 0.06 -14.04 9.33
CA SER A 232 -0.30 -14.15 10.75
C SER A 232 0.52 -15.23 11.45
N GLU A 233 0.68 -16.41 10.86
CA GLU A 233 1.47 -17.51 11.43
C GLU A 233 2.97 -17.24 11.34
N PHE A 234 3.43 -16.68 10.21
CA PHE A 234 4.83 -16.34 9.97
C PHE A 234 5.39 -15.45 11.07
N ARG A 235 4.61 -14.47 11.54
CA ARG A 235 5.00 -13.55 12.60
C ARG A 235 5.26 -14.23 13.94
N TYR A 236 4.54 -15.31 14.26
CA TYR A 236 4.56 -15.92 15.59
C TYR A 236 5.33 -17.25 15.67
N ARG A 237 5.64 -17.88 14.53
CA ARG A 237 6.30 -19.20 14.49
C ARG A 237 7.83 -19.18 14.52
N ASN A 238 8.45 -18.01 14.61
CA ASN A 238 9.91 -17.80 14.56
C ASN A 238 10.56 -18.47 13.32
N PRO A 239 10.26 -17.99 12.10
CA PRO A 239 10.76 -18.57 10.86
C PRO A 239 12.28 -18.42 10.75
N LEU A 240 12.92 -19.33 9.99
CA LEU A 240 14.37 -19.35 9.77
C LEU A 240 14.81 -18.31 8.73
N VAL A 241 14.40 -17.05 8.92
CA VAL A 241 14.82 -15.92 8.10
C VAL A 241 16.22 -15.50 8.51
N THR A 242 17.09 -15.25 7.54
CA THR A 242 18.45 -14.75 7.75
C THR A 242 18.66 -13.47 6.92
N GLU A 243 19.80 -12.80 7.11
CA GLU A 243 20.25 -11.69 6.27
C GLU A 243 20.48 -12.09 4.80
N ARG A 244 20.55 -13.39 4.53
CA ARG A 244 20.67 -13.98 3.19
C ARG A 244 19.34 -14.39 2.61
N SER A 245 18.23 -14.24 3.32
CA SER A 245 16.91 -14.57 2.80
C SER A 245 16.36 -13.45 1.93
N LEU A 246 15.65 -13.86 0.87
CA LEU A 246 14.85 -12.96 0.04
C LEU A 246 13.38 -13.13 0.43
N VAL A 247 12.71 -12.06 0.82
CA VAL A 247 11.31 -12.11 1.25
C VAL A 247 10.44 -11.39 0.23
N ILE A 248 9.41 -12.06 -0.27
CA ILE A 248 8.41 -11.48 -1.17
C ILE A 248 7.12 -11.35 -0.38
N VAL A 249 6.68 -10.12 -0.11
CA VAL A 249 5.36 -9.87 0.45
C VAL A 249 4.36 -9.57 -0.65
N ILE A 250 3.17 -10.17 -0.57
CA ILE A 250 2.11 -9.96 -1.57
C ILE A 250 0.89 -9.36 -0.87
N SER A 251 0.44 -8.19 -1.32
CA SER A 251 -0.76 -7.54 -0.79
C SER A 251 -1.39 -6.65 -1.85
N GLN A 252 -2.70 -6.79 -2.11
CA GLN A 252 -3.41 -5.92 -3.05
C GLN A 252 -3.41 -4.47 -2.52
N SER A 253 -3.82 -4.26 -1.27
CA SER A 253 -3.93 -2.94 -0.66
C SER A 253 -2.58 -2.38 -0.22
N GLY A 254 -1.63 -3.25 0.12
CA GLY A 254 -0.37 -2.88 0.75
C GLY A 254 -0.51 -2.35 2.17
N GLU A 255 -1.68 -2.54 2.79
CA GLU A 255 -2.01 -2.11 4.16
C GLU A 255 -2.40 -3.28 5.07
N THR A 256 -2.29 -4.53 4.58
CA THR A 256 -2.60 -5.73 5.39
C THR A 256 -1.66 -5.82 6.59
N ALA A 257 -2.19 -5.61 7.80
CA ALA A 257 -1.41 -5.46 9.04
C ALA A 257 -0.42 -6.61 9.29
N ASP A 258 -0.85 -7.87 9.15
CA ASP A 258 0.03 -9.03 9.34
C ASP A 258 1.16 -9.10 8.30
N THR A 259 0.86 -8.73 7.05
CA THR A 259 1.85 -8.69 5.97
C THR A 259 2.86 -7.55 6.18
N LEU A 260 2.39 -6.36 6.58
CA LEU A 260 3.25 -5.23 6.92
C LEU A 260 4.15 -5.54 8.12
N ALA A 261 3.59 -6.20 9.13
CA ALA A 261 4.34 -6.67 10.28
C ALA A 261 5.44 -7.69 9.91
N ALA A 262 5.12 -8.65 9.04
CA ALA A 262 6.11 -9.61 8.55
C ALA A 262 7.23 -8.92 7.78
N LEU A 263 6.90 -7.95 6.91
CA LEU A 263 7.88 -7.10 6.22
C LEU A 263 8.83 -6.44 7.23
N ARG A 264 8.29 -5.70 8.21
CA ARG A 264 9.09 -4.97 9.21
C ARG A 264 10.00 -5.92 9.99
N ASN A 265 9.50 -7.09 10.40
CA ASN A 265 10.28 -8.09 11.11
C ASN A 265 11.45 -8.64 10.27
N CYS A 266 11.20 -8.97 8.99
CA CYS A 266 12.25 -9.46 8.09
C CYS A 266 13.32 -8.40 7.82
N LYS A 267 12.93 -7.14 7.64
CA LYS A 267 13.88 -6.03 7.48
C LYS A 267 14.75 -5.85 8.72
N ASN A 268 14.18 -5.96 9.91
CA ASN A 268 14.94 -5.86 11.16
C ASN A 268 15.99 -6.99 11.32
N ILE A 269 15.76 -8.16 10.70
CA ILE A 269 16.74 -9.26 10.64
C ILE A 269 17.84 -8.98 9.60
N GLY A 270 17.58 -8.08 8.64
CA GLY A 270 18.50 -7.76 7.54
C GLY A 270 18.20 -8.50 6.24
N ALA A 271 17.06 -9.19 6.15
CA ALA A 271 16.63 -9.83 4.91
C ALA A 271 16.22 -8.78 3.86
N THR A 272 16.45 -9.06 2.58
CA THR A 272 15.99 -8.21 1.48
C THR A 272 14.51 -8.45 1.22
N VAL A 273 13.70 -7.40 1.15
CA VAL A 273 12.25 -7.50 0.95
C VAL A 273 11.79 -6.90 -0.39
N ILE A 274 11.04 -7.69 -1.16
CA ILE A 274 10.31 -7.27 -2.36
C ILE A 274 8.81 -7.20 -2.02
N ALA A 275 8.17 -6.08 -2.33
CA ALA A 275 6.73 -5.95 -2.29
C ALA A 275 6.10 -6.16 -3.67
N LEU A 276 5.16 -7.09 -3.79
CA LEU A 276 4.24 -7.22 -4.92
C LEU A 276 2.89 -6.64 -4.51
N THR A 277 2.56 -5.44 -5.00
CA THR A 277 1.38 -4.68 -4.53
C THR A 277 0.68 -3.93 -5.65
N ASN A 278 -0.60 -3.60 -5.46
CA ASN A 278 -1.36 -2.87 -6.47
C ASN A 278 -1.41 -1.36 -6.22
N VAL A 279 -1.49 -0.96 -4.95
CA VAL A 279 -1.64 0.44 -4.55
C VAL A 279 -0.28 1.13 -4.48
N VAL A 280 -0.11 2.18 -5.29
CA VAL A 280 1.09 3.02 -5.31
C VAL A 280 1.18 3.85 -4.03
N GLY A 281 2.32 3.82 -3.36
CA GLY A 281 2.55 4.56 -2.12
C GLY A 281 1.82 4.00 -0.89
N SER A 282 1.38 2.74 -0.94
CA SER A 282 0.94 1.99 0.25
C SER A 282 2.09 1.80 1.25
N SER A 283 1.78 1.50 2.51
CA SER A 283 2.77 1.27 3.56
C SER A 283 3.78 0.18 3.19
N VAL A 284 3.31 -0.95 2.66
CA VAL A 284 4.20 -2.03 2.17
C VAL A 284 5.10 -1.55 1.02
N SER A 285 4.60 -0.73 0.08
CA SER A 285 5.41 -0.22 -1.03
C SER A 285 6.50 0.75 -0.58
N ARG A 286 6.22 1.57 0.45
CA ARG A 286 7.20 2.54 0.97
C ARG A 286 8.29 1.87 1.81
N GLU A 287 7.92 0.82 2.55
CA GLU A 287 8.84 0.18 3.50
C GLU A 287 9.69 -0.94 2.89
N ALA A 288 9.28 -1.54 1.76
CA ALA A 288 10.07 -2.58 1.08
C ALA A 288 11.35 -2.03 0.43
N ASP A 289 12.35 -2.90 0.20
CA ASP A 289 13.59 -2.53 -0.48
C ASP A 289 13.40 -2.43 -2.00
N HIS A 290 12.51 -3.27 -2.52
CA HIS A 290 12.08 -3.26 -3.92
C HIS A 290 10.57 -3.39 -4.02
N VAL A 291 9.98 -2.84 -5.08
CA VAL A 291 8.53 -2.88 -5.31
C VAL A 291 8.24 -3.24 -6.75
N LEU A 292 7.35 -4.21 -6.94
CA LEU A 292 6.74 -4.52 -8.22
C LEU A 292 5.24 -4.21 -8.14
N TYR A 293 4.81 -3.18 -8.88
CA TYR A 293 3.39 -2.81 -8.91
C TYR A 293 2.62 -3.67 -9.92
N THR A 294 1.48 -4.24 -9.52
CA THR A 294 0.61 -4.98 -10.44
C THR A 294 -0.10 -4.06 -11.44
N LEU A 295 -0.40 -2.81 -11.06
CA LEU A 295 -1.07 -1.83 -11.93
C LEU A 295 -2.42 -2.32 -12.50
N ALA A 296 -3.18 -3.09 -11.71
CA ALA A 296 -4.48 -3.63 -12.11
C ALA A 296 -5.62 -2.58 -12.10
N GLY A 297 -5.30 -1.33 -11.75
CA GLY A 297 -6.28 -0.30 -11.39
C GLY A 297 -6.91 -0.56 -10.01
N PRO A 298 -7.81 0.33 -9.54
CA PRO A 298 -8.48 0.17 -8.26
C PRO A 298 -9.35 -1.09 -8.24
N GLU A 299 -9.31 -1.85 -7.15
CA GLU A 299 -10.17 -3.01 -6.89
C GLU A 299 -11.04 -2.67 -5.68
N ILE A 300 -12.33 -2.50 -5.92
CA ILE A 300 -13.35 -2.06 -4.95
C ILE A 300 -14.10 -3.27 -4.38
N SER A 301 -14.22 -4.36 -5.14
CA SER A 301 -14.85 -5.57 -4.61
C SER A 301 -14.03 -6.17 -3.46
N VAL A 302 -14.75 -6.73 -2.47
CA VAL A 302 -14.11 -7.35 -1.30
C VAL A 302 -13.37 -8.63 -1.69
N ALA A 303 -13.91 -9.40 -2.64
CA ALA A 303 -13.31 -10.63 -3.12
C ALA A 303 -12.33 -10.31 -4.26
N SER A 304 -11.04 -10.52 -4.03
CA SER A 304 -10.02 -10.19 -5.02
C SER A 304 -10.15 -11.03 -6.30
N THR A 305 -10.09 -10.38 -7.46
CA THR A 305 -10.26 -11.00 -8.77
C THR A 305 -9.08 -10.63 -9.69
N LYS A 306 -9.08 -9.42 -10.24
CA LYS A 306 -8.00 -8.92 -11.10
C LYS A 306 -6.68 -8.72 -10.36
N ALA A 307 -6.70 -8.41 -9.06
CA ALA A 307 -5.45 -8.36 -8.31
C ALA A 307 -4.83 -9.76 -8.15
N TYR A 308 -5.62 -10.83 -8.02
CA TYR A 308 -5.07 -12.20 -7.98
C TYR A 308 -4.37 -12.59 -9.28
N THR A 309 -5.01 -12.37 -10.44
CA THR A 309 -4.41 -12.75 -11.73
C THR A 309 -3.17 -11.91 -12.06
N THR A 310 -3.21 -10.61 -11.78
CA THR A 310 -2.04 -9.74 -11.95
C THR A 310 -0.91 -10.03 -10.95
N GLN A 311 -1.22 -10.48 -9.73
CA GLN A 311 -0.21 -10.99 -8.79
C GLN A 311 0.49 -12.25 -9.33
N ILE A 312 -0.26 -13.20 -9.91
CA ILE A 312 0.35 -14.38 -10.55
C ILE A 312 1.29 -13.96 -11.67
N ILE A 313 0.89 -13.01 -12.52
CA ILE A 313 1.74 -12.49 -13.59
C ILE A 313 2.99 -11.81 -13.03
N GLY A 314 2.87 -11.04 -11.95
CA GLY A 314 4.00 -10.49 -11.21
C GLY A 314 4.98 -11.58 -10.75
N MET A 315 4.47 -12.69 -10.19
CA MET A 315 5.29 -13.84 -9.82
C MET A 315 5.97 -14.52 -11.01
N TYR A 316 5.29 -14.62 -12.16
CA TYR A 316 5.89 -15.11 -13.41
C TYR A 316 7.06 -14.24 -13.86
N MET A 317 6.85 -12.93 -13.94
CA MET A 317 7.89 -11.98 -14.34
C MET A 317 9.10 -12.07 -13.40
N MET A 318 8.89 -12.10 -12.08
CA MET A 318 9.99 -12.25 -11.10
C MET A 318 10.73 -13.58 -11.28
N ALA A 319 10.02 -14.70 -11.38
CA ALA A 319 10.63 -16.03 -11.51
C ALA A 319 11.46 -16.16 -12.81
N MET A 320 10.95 -15.62 -13.92
CA MET A 320 11.66 -15.60 -15.20
C MET A 320 12.91 -14.72 -15.13
N THR A 321 12.80 -13.54 -14.52
CA THR A 321 13.93 -12.62 -14.31
C THR A 321 15.02 -13.25 -13.43
N PHE A 322 14.65 -13.84 -12.28
CA PHE A 322 15.61 -14.53 -11.41
C PHE A 322 16.32 -15.68 -12.13
N ALA A 323 15.56 -16.51 -12.84
CA ALA A 323 16.11 -17.63 -13.59
C ALA A 323 17.05 -17.18 -14.72
N LYS A 324 16.75 -16.05 -15.37
CA LYS A 324 17.61 -15.46 -16.39
C LYS A 324 18.90 -14.91 -15.79
N ILE A 325 18.83 -14.13 -14.71
CA ILE A 325 19.99 -13.59 -13.99
C ILE A 325 20.94 -14.72 -13.54
N LEU A 326 20.38 -15.82 -13.04
CA LEU A 326 21.14 -17.01 -12.63
C LEU A 326 21.62 -17.88 -13.80
N GLY A 327 21.23 -17.59 -15.04
CA GLY A 327 21.56 -18.39 -16.22
C GLY A 327 20.92 -19.79 -16.23
N LYS A 328 19.78 -19.96 -15.55
CA LYS A 328 19.03 -21.23 -15.44
C LYS A 328 17.92 -21.37 -16.49
N LEU A 329 17.53 -20.28 -17.13
CA LEU A 329 16.50 -20.26 -18.17
C LEU A 329 17.12 -20.02 -19.55
N LYS A 330 16.89 -20.96 -20.48
CA LYS A 330 17.30 -20.85 -21.89
C LYS A 330 16.46 -19.81 -22.63
N SER A 331 17.07 -19.09 -23.57
CA SER A 331 16.40 -18.04 -24.35
C SER A 331 15.13 -18.54 -25.05
N ASP A 332 15.16 -19.67 -25.78
CA ASP A 332 13.97 -20.20 -26.47
C ASP A 332 12.79 -20.49 -25.52
N ARG A 333 13.08 -20.91 -24.27
CA ARG A 333 12.03 -21.15 -23.28
C ARG A 333 11.52 -19.84 -22.70
N LEU A 334 12.40 -18.86 -22.50
CA LEU A 334 12.02 -17.52 -22.06
C LEU A 334 11.10 -16.87 -23.10
N ASP A 335 11.45 -16.93 -24.38
CA ASP A 335 10.70 -16.30 -25.47
C ASP A 335 9.31 -16.92 -25.61
N LYS A 336 9.19 -18.25 -25.51
CA LYS A 336 7.88 -18.93 -25.45
C LYS A 336 7.03 -18.48 -24.27
N LEU A 337 7.63 -18.33 -23.08
CA LEU A 337 6.88 -17.87 -21.90
C LEU A 337 6.45 -16.40 -22.06
N LYS A 338 7.27 -15.55 -22.68
CA LYS A 338 6.89 -14.16 -22.98
C LYS A 338 5.73 -14.10 -23.98
N GLU A 339 5.80 -14.88 -25.05
CA GLU A 339 4.72 -15.00 -26.03
C GLU A 339 3.40 -15.43 -25.37
N GLU A 340 3.44 -16.44 -24.51
CA GLU A 340 2.27 -16.90 -23.75
C GLU A 340 1.71 -15.85 -22.80
N LEU A 341 2.57 -15.06 -22.12
CA LEU A 341 2.13 -13.94 -21.28
C LEU A 341 1.47 -12.84 -22.10
N LEU A 342 2.04 -12.48 -23.25
CA LEU A 342 1.50 -11.45 -24.14
C LEU A 342 0.16 -11.85 -24.75
N ASN A 343 -0.07 -13.14 -24.99
CA ASN A 343 -1.34 -13.69 -25.50
C ASN A 343 -2.37 -13.95 -24.38
N LEU A 344 -1.98 -13.86 -23.11
CA LEU A 344 -2.88 -14.16 -21.99
C LEU A 344 -4.14 -13.27 -21.92
N PRO A 345 -4.08 -11.95 -22.18
CA PRO A 345 -5.28 -11.12 -22.24
C PRO A 345 -6.37 -11.66 -23.17
N GLU A 346 -5.99 -12.06 -24.39
CA GLU A 346 -6.93 -12.59 -25.39
C GLU A 346 -7.53 -13.93 -24.94
N LYS A 347 -6.73 -14.78 -24.30
CA LYS A 347 -7.22 -16.05 -23.73
C LYS A 347 -8.24 -15.82 -22.62
N VAL A 348 -8.04 -14.79 -21.80
CA VAL A 348 -9.01 -14.43 -20.75
C VAL A 348 -10.27 -13.83 -21.37
N ASP A 349 -10.15 -12.96 -22.38
CA ASP A 349 -11.30 -12.44 -23.14
C ASP A 349 -12.17 -13.61 -23.67
N LEU A 350 -11.55 -14.63 -24.29
CA LEU A 350 -12.26 -15.82 -24.79
C LEU A 350 -12.99 -16.60 -23.68
N VAL A 351 -12.39 -16.76 -22.50
CA VAL A 351 -13.02 -17.45 -21.36
C VAL A 351 -14.21 -16.66 -20.82
N LEU A 352 -14.18 -15.33 -20.89
CA LEU A 352 -15.29 -14.47 -20.46
C LEU A 352 -16.46 -14.45 -21.46
N GLU A 353 -16.17 -14.68 -22.75
CA GLU A 353 -17.17 -14.80 -23.82
C GLU A 353 -17.87 -16.17 -23.83
N ASP A 354 -17.20 -17.23 -23.35
CA ASP A 354 -17.73 -18.60 -23.25
C ASP A 354 -18.73 -18.69 -22.07
N LYS A 355 -19.97 -18.25 -22.33
CA LYS A 355 -21.11 -18.28 -21.37
C LYS A 355 -22.08 -19.44 -21.59
#